data_AF-A0A929SH78-F1
#
_entry.id   AF-A0A929SH78-F1
#
_cell.length_a   1.000
_cell.length_b   1.000
_cell.length_c   1.000
_cell.angle_alpha   90.00
_cell.angle_beta   90.00
_cell.angle_gamma   90.00
#
_symmetry.space_group_name_H-M   'P 1'
#
loop_
_entity.id
_entity.type
_entity.pdbx_description
1 polymer ?
#
loop_
_entity_poly.entity_id
_entity_poly.type
_entity_poly.pdbx_seq_one_letter_code
_entity_poly.pdbx_strand_id
1 'polypeptide(L)'
;MELRSEQKKFVDYAAKRIKEGKYCVCEMPTAFGKSFSALMLAKKLIDENTAQRVIIATSNNSLAKSIFLEAKAVKDMPDYVLGIGKSNYLDLNKLALFMDSDIGSEILPLNKEIIEAAVKKLTVDFPNILIEDFLNELDIVDTNKREYIASNLALEKSNSESFKEYPIQITNYAFLFYKFMFNEKYEEPEYTVYIFDEVQELPNMAELTLNSSFSLYG
;
A
#
# COMPACT_ATOMS: atom_id res chain seq x y z
N MET A 1 0.30 -19.10 -10.04
CA MET A 1 0.97 -19.94 -9.01
C MET A 1 -0.07 -20.80 -8.31
N GLU A 2 0.28 -22.01 -7.89
CA GLU A 2 -0.62 -22.88 -7.10
C GLU A 2 -0.29 -22.81 -5.60
N LEU A 3 -1.31 -22.97 -4.77
CA LEU A 3 -1.17 -23.02 -3.31
C LEU A 3 -0.49 -24.31 -2.86
N ARG A 4 0.47 -24.20 -1.94
CA ARG A 4 1.00 -25.35 -1.19
C ARG A 4 -0.07 -25.91 -0.26
N SER A 5 0.09 -27.17 0.16
CA SER A 5 -0.87 -27.86 1.03
C SER A 5 -1.23 -27.08 2.30
N GLU A 6 -0.23 -26.54 3.01
CA GLU A 6 -0.46 -25.77 4.23
C GLU A 6 -1.12 -24.41 3.96
N GLN A 7 -0.77 -23.74 2.86
CA GLN A 7 -1.42 -22.49 2.45
C GLN A 7 -2.90 -22.75 2.09
N LYS A 8 -3.20 -23.87 1.42
CA LYS A 8 -4.57 -24.29 1.12
C LYS A 8 -5.36 -24.56 2.39
N LYS A 9 -4.79 -25.29 3.36
CA LYS A 9 -5.43 -25.53 4.67
C LYS A 9 -5.75 -24.21 5.38
N PHE A 10 -4.82 -23.25 5.38
CA PHE A 10 -5.04 -21.92 5.93
C PHE A 10 -6.19 -21.20 5.23
N VAL A 11 -6.17 -21.11 3.89
CA VAL A 11 -7.19 -20.43 3.10
C VAL A 11 -8.58 -21.04 3.33
N ASP A 12 -8.69 -22.37 3.31
CA ASP A 12 -9.95 -23.08 3.53
C ASP A 12 -10.46 -22.90 4.97
N TYR A 13 -9.56 -22.94 5.96
CA TYR A 13 -9.91 -22.69 7.36
C TYR A 13 -10.41 -21.26 7.58
N ALA A 14 -9.66 -20.26 7.11
CA ALA A 14 -10.00 -18.85 7.28
C ALA A 14 -11.31 -18.49 6.56
N ALA A 15 -11.49 -18.96 5.33
CA ALA A 15 -12.73 -18.76 4.58
C ALA A 15 -13.94 -19.37 5.30
N LYS A 16 -13.80 -20.57 5.88
CA LYS A 16 -14.87 -21.18 6.69
C LYS A 16 -15.22 -20.34 7.92
N ARG A 17 -14.22 -19.84 8.65
CA ARG A 17 -14.44 -19.00 9.84
C ARG A 17 -15.19 -17.71 9.49
N ILE A 18 -14.81 -17.07 8.39
CA ILE A 18 -15.46 -15.84 7.89
C ILE A 18 -16.91 -16.12 7.49
N LYS A 19 -17.20 -17.22 6.79
CA LYS A 19 -18.57 -17.65 6.48
C LYS A 19 -19.45 -17.87 7.70
N GLU A 20 -18.86 -18.31 8.81
CA GLU A 20 -19.53 -18.47 10.10
C GLU A 20 -19.70 -17.14 10.87
N GLY A 21 -19.28 -16.01 10.31
CA GLY A 21 -19.30 -14.70 10.96
C GLY A 21 -18.27 -14.57 12.08
N LYS A 22 -17.18 -15.36 12.04
CA LYS A 22 -16.15 -15.39 13.08
C LYS A 22 -14.82 -14.85 12.57
N TYR A 23 -14.07 -14.20 13.47
CA TYR A 23 -12.68 -13.87 13.22
C TYR A 23 -11.77 -15.07 13.49
N CYS A 24 -10.54 -15.01 12.96
CA CYS A 24 -9.46 -15.93 13.25
C CYS A 24 -8.12 -15.18 13.24
N VAL A 25 -7.18 -15.64 14.06
CA VAL A 25 -5.78 -15.21 14.05
C VAL A 25 -4.95 -16.44 13.71
N CYS A 26 -4.09 -16.32 12.71
CA CYS A 26 -3.28 -17.43 12.23
C CYS A 26 -1.82 -17.00 12.18
N GLU A 27 -0.96 -17.79 12.81
CA GLU A 27 0.48 -17.64 12.67
C GLU A 27 0.96 -18.42 11.45
N MET A 28 1.73 -17.76 10.59
CA MET A 28 2.39 -18.37 9.46
C MET A 28 3.88 -18.03 9.50
N PRO A 29 4.78 -19.01 9.32
CA PRO A 29 6.21 -18.73 9.28
C PRO A 29 6.58 -17.73 8.19
N THR A 30 7.63 -16.93 8.44
CA THR A 30 8.21 -16.05 7.43
C THR A 30 8.66 -16.84 6.20
N ALA A 31 8.59 -16.23 5.01
CA ALA A 31 8.88 -16.86 3.72
C ALA A 31 7.96 -18.02 3.31
N PHE A 32 6.88 -18.29 4.04
CA PHE A 32 5.87 -19.29 3.66
C PHE A 32 4.77 -18.73 2.73
N GLY A 33 4.97 -17.52 2.19
CA GLY A 33 4.01 -16.85 1.31
C GLY A 33 2.76 -16.36 2.05
N LYS A 34 2.93 -15.63 3.16
CA LYS A 34 1.84 -15.01 3.93
C LYS A 34 0.99 -14.10 3.05
N SER A 35 1.65 -13.15 2.40
CA SER A 35 1.07 -12.21 1.42
C SER A 35 0.32 -12.93 0.30
N PHE A 36 0.94 -13.93 -0.33
CA PHE A 36 0.28 -14.76 -1.33
C PHE A 36 -0.96 -15.49 -0.79
N SER A 37 -0.89 -16.02 0.43
CA SER A 37 -2.02 -16.73 1.06
C SER A 37 -3.16 -15.78 1.40
N ALA A 38 -2.86 -14.54 1.81
CA ALA A 38 -3.84 -13.48 2.02
C ALA A 38 -4.54 -13.09 0.69
N LEU A 39 -3.79 -12.98 -0.40
CA LEU A 39 -4.35 -12.74 -1.74
C LEU A 39 -5.28 -13.88 -2.19
N MET A 40 -4.86 -15.13 -1.99
CA MET A 40 -5.67 -16.29 -2.36
C MET A 40 -6.92 -16.42 -1.49
N LEU A 41 -6.86 -16.05 -0.21
CA LEU A 41 -8.03 -15.93 0.65
C LEU A 41 -8.98 -14.85 0.13
N ALA A 42 -8.47 -13.65 -0.20
CA ALA A 42 -9.27 -12.57 -0.75
C ALA A 42 -9.98 -13.00 -2.04
N LYS A 43 -9.24 -13.60 -2.98
CA LYS A 43 -9.79 -14.16 -4.22
C LYS A 43 -10.90 -15.17 -3.94
N LYS A 44 -10.66 -16.15 -3.06
CA LYS A 44 -11.67 -17.17 -2.70
C LYS A 44 -12.95 -16.55 -2.13
N LEU A 45 -12.82 -15.55 -1.25
CA LEU A 45 -13.97 -14.88 -0.63
C LEU A 45 -14.83 -14.13 -1.66
N ILE A 46 -14.21 -13.48 -2.65
CA ILE A 46 -14.91 -12.81 -3.75
C ILE A 46 -15.53 -13.83 -4.71
N ASP A 47 -14.75 -14.82 -5.17
CA ASP A 47 -15.22 -15.84 -6.13
C ASP A 47 -16.40 -16.65 -5.58
N GLU A 48 -16.41 -16.93 -4.27
CA GLU A 48 -17.49 -17.66 -3.60
C GLU A 48 -18.62 -16.76 -3.11
N ASN A 49 -18.63 -15.46 -3.46
CA ASN A 49 -19.60 -14.45 -3.01
C ASN A 49 -19.79 -14.41 -1.48
N THR A 50 -18.73 -14.72 -0.73
CA THR A 50 -18.71 -14.63 0.74
C THR A 50 -18.49 -13.20 1.20
N ALA A 51 -17.78 -12.41 0.40
CA ALA A 51 -17.57 -10.98 0.60
C ALA A 51 -17.91 -10.23 -0.69
N GLN A 52 -18.44 -9.02 -0.56
CA GLN A 52 -18.53 -8.06 -1.65
C GLN A 52 -17.20 -7.33 -1.84
N ARG A 53 -16.45 -7.18 -0.75
CA ARG A 53 -15.18 -6.47 -0.72
C ARG A 53 -14.21 -7.12 0.25
N VAL A 54 -12.94 -7.18 -0.12
CA VAL A 54 -11.85 -7.60 0.76
C VAL A 54 -10.80 -6.50 0.83
N ILE A 55 -10.41 -6.12 2.03
CA ILE A 55 -9.36 -5.14 2.29
C ILE A 55 -8.18 -5.87 2.93
N ILE A 56 -7.06 -5.95 2.22
CA ILE A 56 -5.80 -6.48 2.73
C ILE A 56 -4.96 -5.30 3.21
N ALA A 57 -4.72 -5.24 4.51
CA ALA A 57 -3.92 -4.18 5.13
C ALA A 57 -2.62 -4.74 5.70
N THR A 58 -1.51 -4.08 5.43
CA THR A 58 -0.16 -4.47 5.90
C THR A 58 0.57 -3.31 6.57
N SER A 59 1.78 -3.53 7.08
CA SER A 59 2.48 -2.56 7.93
C SER A 59 3.04 -1.33 7.20
N ASN A 60 3.37 -1.42 5.91
CA ASN A 60 3.99 -0.30 5.18
C ASN A 60 3.70 -0.28 3.66
N ASN A 61 4.09 0.82 3.00
CA ASN A 61 3.89 1.03 1.56
C ASN A 61 4.60 -0.01 0.68
N SER A 62 5.82 -0.40 1.05
CA SER A 62 6.63 -1.34 0.28
C SER A 62 5.98 -2.72 0.24
N LEU A 63 5.53 -3.22 1.40
CA LEU A 63 4.77 -4.47 1.49
C LEU A 63 3.44 -4.38 0.74
N ALA A 64 2.70 -3.28 0.88
CA ALA A 64 1.44 -3.10 0.15
C ALA A 64 1.64 -3.13 -1.38
N LYS A 65 2.69 -2.46 -1.88
CA LYS A 65 3.09 -2.52 -3.30
C LYS A 65 3.53 -3.92 -3.70
N SER A 66 4.30 -4.62 -2.86
CA SER A 66 4.72 -6.00 -3.12
C SER A 66 3.53 -6.96 -3.28
N ILE A 67 2.55 -6.89 -2.37
CA ILE A 67 1.29 -7.64 -2.45
C ILE A 67 0.52 -7.28 -3.72
N PHE A 68 0.45 -5.99 -4.07
CA PHE A 68 -0.21 -5.52 -5.29
C PHE A 68 0.44 -6.06 -6.57
N LEU A 69 1.77 -6.09 -6.62
CA LEU A 69 2.50 -6.68 -7.74
C LEU A 69 2.34 -8.20 -7.79
N GLU A 70 2.31 -8.87 -6.64
CA GLU A 70 2.08 -10.31 -6.56
C GLU A 70 0.68 -10.70 -7.07
N ALA A 71 -0.34 -9.87 -6.84
CA ALA A 71 -1.69 -10.07 -7.37
C ALA A 71 -1.73 -10.16 -8.91
N LYS A 72 -0.84 -9.45 -9.62
CA LYS A 72 -0.73 -9.50 -11.09
C LYS A 72 -0.34 -10.88 -11.62
N ALA A 73 0.37 -11.67 -10.80
CA ALA A 73 0.80 -13.03 -11.14
C ALA A 73 -0.25 -14.10 -10.77
N VAL A 74 -1.35 -13.72 -10.12
CA VAL A 74 -2.46 -14.60 -9.79
C VAL A 74 -3.39 -14.73 -10.99
N LYS A 75 -3.65 -15.97 -11.40
CA LYS A 75 -4.57 -16.25 -12.50
C LYS A 75 -6.01 -15.93 -12.09
N ASP A 76 -6.75 -15.29 -12.99
CA ASP A 76 -8.17 -14.96 -12.82
C ASP A 76 -8.44 -14.12 -11.55
N MET A 77 -7.50 -13.26 -11.16
CA MET A 77 -7.63 -12.40 -9.98
C MET A 77 -8.78 -11.38 -10.19
N PRO A 78 -9.74 -11.26 -9.25
CA PRO A 78 -10.76 -10.21 -9.29
C PRO A 78 -10.12 -8.83 -9.30
N ASP A 79 -10.84 -7.82 -9.82
CA ASP A 79 -10.35 -6.45 -9.89
C ASP A 79 -9.80 -5.96 -8.54
N TYR A 80 -8.61 -5.36 -8.58
CA TYR A 80 -7.88 -4.98 -7.39
C TYR A 80 -7.20 -3.62 -7.53
N VAL A 81 -6.98 -2.94 -6.41
CA VAL A 81 -6.36 -1.61 -6.36
C VAL A 81 -5.41 -1.46 -5.18
N LEU A 82 -4.33 -0.69 -5.37
CA LEU A 82 -3.44 -0.24 -4.31
C LEU A 82 -3.94 1.12 -3.77
N GLY A 83 -4.36 1.16 -2.51
CA GLY A 83 -4.84 2.37 -1.85
C GLY A 83 -3.97 2.71 -0.65
N ILE A 84 -2.92 3.52 -0.83
CA ILE A 84 -1.98 3.93 0.24
C ILE A 84 -1.93 5.44 0.48
N GLY A 85 -2.77 6.23 -0.19
CA GLY A 85 -2.84 7.69 -0.05
C GLY A 85 -1.96 8.45 -1.04
N LYS A 86 -2.49 9.56 -1.57
CA LYS A 86 -1.88 10.35 -2.66
C LYS A 86 -0.51 10.90 -2.34
N SER A 87 -0.27 11.29 -1.09
CA SER A 87 1.00 11.86 -0.64
C SER A 87 2.17 10.88 -0.72
N ASN A 88 1.92 9.59 -0.93
CA ASN A 88 2.96 8.57 -1.10
C ASN A 88 3.42 8.41 -2.56
N TYR A 89 2.74 9.06 -3.50
CA TYR A 89 3.02 8.96 -4.93
C TYR A 89 3.73 10.20 -5.46
N LEU A 90 4.71 9.98 -6.32
CA LEU A 90 5.48 11.02 -6.99
C LEU A 90 4.67 11.66 -8.11
N ASP A 91 4.59 12.99 -8.09
CA ASP A 91 4.03 13.79 -9.17
C ASP A 91 5.13 14.11 -10.21
N LEU A 92 5.05 13.46 -11.37
CA LEU A 92 6.03 13.64 -12.44
C LEU A 92 6.02 15.04 -13.04
N ASN A 93 4.89 15.75 -13.00
CA ASN A 93 4.83 17.13 -13.49
C ASN A 93 5.55 18.06 -12.52
N LYS A 94 5.36 17.87 -11.21
CA LYS A 94 6.10 18.61 -10.20
C LYS A 94 7.59 18.30 -10.25
N LEU A 95 7.96 17.03 -10.45
CA LEU A 95 9.37 16.65 -10.62
C LEU A 95 10.01 17.40 -11.79
N ALA A 96 9.34 17.46 -12.94
CA ALA A 96 9.85 18.17 -14.12
C ALA A 96 10.12 19.65 -13.80
N LEU A 97 9.15 20.34 -13.19
CA LEU A 97 9.30 21.74 -12.79
C LEU A 97 10.38 21.92 -11.71
N PHE A 98 10.48 20.98 -10.77
CA PHE A 98 11.46 21.02 -9.69
C PHE A 98 12.88 20.90 -10.21
N MET A 99 13.14 19.99 -11.15
CA MET A 99 14.46 19.82 -11.77
C MET A 99 14.93 21.06 -12.52
N ASP A 100 14.01 21.85 -13.07
CA ASP A 100 14.32 23.10 -13.79
C ASP A 100 14.52 24.30 -12.85
N SER A 101 14.41 24.11 -11.53
CA SER A 101 14.53 25.18 -10.53
C SER A 101 15.92 25.23 -9.87
N ASP A 102 16.32 26.42 -9.42
CA ASP A 102 17.58 26.64 -8.68
C ASP A 102 17.62 25.78 -7.39
N ILE A 103 16.49 25.70 -6.67
CA ILE A 103 16.34 24.89 -5.45
C ILE A 103 16.50 23.40 -5.75
N GLY A 104 15.93 22.94 -6.87
CA GLY A 104 16.05 21.54 -7.29
C GLY A 104 17.51 21.14 -7.52
N SER A 105 18.29 22.02 -8.13
CA SER A 105 19.72 21.81 -8.37
C SER A 105 20.54 21.72 -7.07
N GLU A 106 20.15 22.43 -6.02
CA GLU A 106 20.80 22.40 -4.71
C GLU A 106 20.45 21.14 -3.91
N ILE A 107 19.15 20.82 -3.86
CA ILE A 107 18.63 19.73 -3.03
C ILE A 107 18.91 18.37 -3.68
N LEU A 108 18.72 18.28 -4.99
CA LEU A 108 18.91 17.10 -5.82
C LEU A 108 19.95 17.37 -6.92
N PRO A 109 21.26 17.41 -6.58
CA PRO A 109 22.33 17.75 -7.53
C PRO A 109 22.64 16.64 -8.56
N LEU A 110 21.66 15.77 -8.82
CA LEU A 110 21.77 14.66 -9.75
C LEU A 110 21.50 15.13 -11.17
N ASN A 111 22.21 14.55 -12.14
CA ASN A 111 21.95 14.81 -13.55
C ASN A 111 20.54 14.33 -13.93
N LYS A 112 19.84 15.11 -14.76
CA LYS A 112 18.55 14.78 -15.37
C LYS A 112 18.51 13.38 -15.96
N GLU A 113 19.59 12.94 -16.62
CA GLU A 113 19.69 11.58 -17.19
C GLU A 113 19.56 10.47 -16.13
N ILE A 114 20.11 10.68 -14.93
CA ILE A 114 20.02 9.73 -13.82
C ILE A 114 18.58 9.67 -13.31
N ILE A 115 17.94 10.83 -13.16
CA ILE A 115 16.55 10.93 -12.69
C ILE A 115 15.61 10.27 -13.70
N GLU A 116 15.77 10.54 -15.00
CA GLU A 116 14.99 9.93 -16.06
C GLU A 116 15.19 8.41 -16.13
N ALA A 117 16.43 7.93 -15.92
CA ALA A 117 16.72 6.50 -15.84
C ALA A 117 16.03 5.83 -14.63
N ALA A 118 16.05 6.48 -13.46
CA ALA A 118 15.35 6.02 -12.26
C ALA A 118 13.83 5.95 -12.49
N VAL A 119 13.24 7.00 -13.05
CA VAL A 119 11.81 7.04 -13.41
C VAL A 119 11.46 5.91 -14.37
N LYS A 120 12.26 5.72 -15.42
CA LYS A 120 12.05 4.64 -16.39
C LYS A 120 12.13 3.26 -15.75
N LYS A 121 13.10 3.05 -14.85
CA LYS A 121 13.26 1.78 -14.13
C LYS A 121 12.06 1.49 -13.21
N LEU A 122 11.62 2.49 -12.45
CA LEU A 122 10.55 2.34 -11.47
C LEU A 122 9.16 2.17 -12.09
N THR A 123 8.99 2.59 -13.34
CA THR A 123 7.72 2.51 -14.08
C THR A 123 7.52 1.22 -14.87
N VAL A 124 8.53 0.33 -14.94
CA VAL A 124 8.48 -0.92 -15.74
C VAL A 124 7.32 -1.82 -15.31
N ASP A 125 7.20 -2.09 -14.01
CA ASP A 125 6.22 -3.05 -13.49
C ASP A 125 4.93 -2.38 -13.00
N PHE A 126 5.03 -1.10 -12.62
CA PHE A 126 3.95 -0.31 -12.05
C PHE A 126 4.05 1.16 -12.51
N PRO A 127 3.05 1.71 -13.21
CA PRO A 127 3.16 3.03 -13.84
C PRO A 127 3.25 4.19 -12.85
N ASN A 128 2.78 4.02 -11.61
CA ASN A 128 2.87 5.05 -10.58
C ASN A 128 4.13 4.83 -9.74
N ILE A 129 4.81 5.89 -9.37
CA ILE A 129 6.06 5.81 -8.60
C ILE A 129 5.78 6.17 -7.15
N LEU A 130 6.21 5.33 -6.22
CA LEU A 130 6.21 5.69 -4.81
C LEU A 130 7.41 6.59 -4.53
N ILE A 131 7.20 7.67 -3.78
CA ILE A 131 8.27 8.61 -3.45
C ILE A 131 9.43 7.89 -2.76
N GLU A 132 9.14 7.00 -1.81
CA GLU A 132 10.18 6.23 -1.12
C GLU A 132 11.03 5.39 -2.08
N ASP A 133 10.41 4.74 -3.06
CA ASP A 133 11.14 3.96 -4.06
C ASP A 133 12.03 4.86 -4.94
N PHE A 134 11.53 6.05 -5.28
CA PHE A 134 12.28 7.06 -6.03
C PHE A 134 13.49 7.57 -5.24
N LEU A 135 13.30 7.93 -3.97
CA LEU A 135 14.38 8.39 -3.10
C LEU A 135 15.44 7.31 -2.86
N ASN A 136 15.00 6.04 -2.74
CA ASN A 136 15.89 4.90 -2.56
C ASN A 136 16.67 4.57 -3.85
N GLU A 137 16.03 4.65 -5.02
CA GLU A 137 16.70 4.43 -6.31
C GLU A 137 17.79 5.48 -6.57
N LEU A 138 17.60 6.70 -6.06
CA LEU A 138 18.56 7.80 -6.18
C LEU A 138 19.58 7.86 -5.03
N ASP A 139 19.55 6.89 -4.10
CA ASP A 139 20.43 6.81 -2.92
C ASP A 139 20.45 8.09 -2.06
N ILE A 140 19.27 8.73 -1.91
CA ILE A 140 19.14 9.95 -1.11
C ILE A 140 19.01 9.55 0.36
N VAL A 141 20.11 9.62 1.11
CA VAL A 141 20.16 9.19 2.51
C VAL A 141 19.84 10.28 3.53
N ASP A 142 19.93 11.56 3.15
CA ASP A 142 19.71 12.68 4.07
C ASP A 142 18.22 12.86 4.40
N THR A 143 17.86 12.75 5.68
CA THR A 143 16.47 12.79 6.15
C THR A 143 15.76 14.09 5.78
N ASN A 144 16.41 15.24 5.96
CA ASN A 144 15.79 16.54 5.68
C ASN A 144 15.50 16.70 4.19
N LYS A 145 16.44 16.27 3.33
CA LYS A 145 16.23 16.26 1.88
C LYS A 145 15.09 15.32 1.47
N ARG A 146 15.05 14.12 2.05
CA ARG A 146 13.98 13.15 1.79
C ARG A 146 12.61 13.74 2.15
N GLU A 147 12.47 14.31 3.34
CA GLU A 147 11.22 14.92 3.80
C GLU A 147 10.80 16.11 2.92
N TYR A 148 11.75 16.97 2.56
CA TYR A 148 11.51 18.09 1.67
C TYR A 148 11.02 17.62 0.29
N ILE A 149 11.73 16.68 -0.33
CA ILE A 149 11.37 16.13 -1.64
C ILE A 149 10.00 15.45 -1.57
N ALA A 150 9.76 14.62 -0.54
CA ALA A 150 8.50 13.93 -0.37
C ALA A 150 7.31 14.89 -0.23
N SER A 151 7.48 15.95 0.55
CA SER A 151 6.42 16.94 0.79
C SER A 151 6.10 17.79 -0.45
N ASN A 152 7.13 18.14 -1.23
CA ASN A 152 6.97 19.03 -2.38
C ASN A 152 6.60 18.28 -3.67
N LEU A 153 7.08 17.05 -3.86
CA LEU A 153 6.86 16.27 -5.08
C LEU A 153 5.69 15.29 -4.98
N ALA A 154 4.98 15.25 -3.85
CA ALA A 154 3.77 14.43 -3.68
C ALA A 154 2.60 14.87 -4.56
N LEU A 155 1.78 13.91 -4.99
CA LEU A 155 0.48 14.18 -5.62
C LEU A 155 -0.45 14.92 -4.65
N GLU A 156 -0.97 16.07 -5.07
CA GLU A 156 -1.95 16.87 -4.30
C GLU A 156 -3.40 16.43 -4.52
N LYS A 157 -3.71 15.99 -5.75
CA LYS A 157 -5.06 15.56 -6.16
C LYS A 157 -5.03 14.07 -6.46
N SER A 158 -5.94 13.33 -5.83
CA SER A 158 -6.26 11.95 -6.21
C SER A 158 -7.56 11.94 -6.98
N ASN A 159 -7.62 11.20 -8.09
CA ASN A 159 -8.85 10.96 -8.81
C ASN A 159 -9.70 9.84 -8.16
N SER A 160 -9.20 9.15 -7.14
CA SER A 160 -9.85 7.97 -6.54
C SER A 160 -9.66 7.92 -5.03
N GLU A 161 -10.28 8.84 -4.28
CA GLU A 161 -10.39 8.68 -2.82
C GLU A 161 -11.46 7.64 -2.43
N SER A 162 -12.36 7.29 -3.35
CA SER A 162 -13.20 6.09 -3.29
C SER A 162 -12.52 4.96 -4.06
N PHE A 163 -12.27 3.85 -3.40
CA PHE A 163 -11.81 2.59 -4.02
C PHE A 163 -12.92 1.53 -4.03
N LYS A 164 -14.16 1.95 -3.75
CA LYS A 164 -15.31 1.09 -3.45
C LYS A 164 -15.69 0.18 -4.62
N GLU A 165 -15.40 0.61 -5.84
CA GLU A 165 -15.64 -0.12 -7.08
C GLU A 165 -14.76 -1.37 -7.24
N TYR A 166 -13.62 -1.44 -6.55
CA TYR A 166 -12.73 -2.60 -6.62
C TYR A 166 -13.09 -3.64 -5.56
N PRO A 167 -13.40 -4.91 -5.91
CA PRO A 167 -13.71 -5.94 -4.92
C PRO A 167 -12.52 -6.23 -3.99
N ILE A 168 -11.28 -5.95 -4.41
CA ILE A 168 -10.09 -6.13 -3.56
C ILE A 168 -9.31 -4.81 -3.44
N GLN A 169 -9.06 -4.35 -2.21
CA GLN A 169 -8.16 -3.24 -1.93
C GLN A 169 -6.96 -3.73 -1.13
N ILE A 170 -5.76 -3.38 -1.60
CA ILE A 170 -4.51 -3.60 -0.88
C ILE A 170 -4.07 -2.24 -0.32
N THR A 171 -3.75 -2.18 0.96
CA THR A 171 -3.45 -0.94 1.69
C THR A 171 -2.39 -1.18 2.76
N ASN A 172 -1.91 -0.09 3.35
CA ASN A 172 -1.19 -0.12 4.61
C ASN A 172 -2.12 0.24 5.80
N TYR A 173 -1.64 0.03 7.03
CA TYR A 173 -2.36 0.37 8.26
C TYR A 173 -2.57 1.87 8.44
N ALA A 174 -1.57 2.71 8.14
CA ALA A 174 -1.67 4.16 8.32
C ALA A 174 -2.84 4.77 7.52
N PHE A 175 -2.98 4.39 6.24
CA PHE A 175 -4.07 4.82 5.37
C PHE A 175 -5.42 4.27 5.84
N LEU A 176 -5.46 3.02 6.32
CA LEU A 176 -6.68 2.42 6.84
C LEU A 176 -7.15 3.13 8.11
N PHE A 177 -6.26 3.41 9.06
CA PHE A 177 -6.58 4.17 10.26
C PHE A 177 -7.00 5.60 9.94
N TYR A 178 -6.30 6.26 9.01
CA TYR A 178 -6.69 7.59 8.56
C TYR A 178 -8.13 7.60 8.01
N LYS A 179 -8.50 6.58 7.21
CA LYS A 179 -9.87 6.41 6.72
C LYS A 179 -10.88 6.21 7.84
N PHE A 180 -10.60 5.32 8.79
CA PHE A 180 -11.52 5.07 9.91
C PHE A 180 -11.72 6.28 10.82
N MET A 181 -10.68 7.09 11.02
CA MET A 181 -10.70 8.19 12.00
C MET A 181 -11.18 9.52 11.43
N PHE A 182 -10.81 9.84 10.18
CA PHE A 182 -10.96 11.20 9.64
C PHE A 182 -11.95 11.30 8.48
N ASN A 183 -12.49 10.17 8.00
CA ASN A 183 -13.52 10.20 6.97
C ASN A 183 -14.88 9.87 7.60
N GLU A 184 -15.57 10.90 8.08
CA GLU A 184 -16.89 10.79 8.74
C GLU A 184 -17.98 10.16 7.86
N LYS A 185 -17.79 10.14 6.53
CA LYS A 185 -18.71 9.53 5.55
C LYS A 185 -18.20 8.19 5.04
N TYR A 186 -17.19 7.61 5.70
CA TYR A 186 -16.62 6.35 5.29
C TYR A 186 -17.51 5.19 5.72
N GLU A 187 -18.26 4.70 4.74
CA GLU A 187 -19.01 3.45 4.86
C GLU A 187 -18.43 2.43 3.89
N GLU A 188 -18.17 1.22 4.35
CA GLU A 188 -17.85 0.10 3.47
C GLU A 188 -19.12 -0.69 3.12
N PRO A 189 -19.13 -1.44 1.99
CA PRO A 189 -20.22 -2.36 1.70
C PRO A 189 -20.48 -3.31 2.87
N GLU A 190 -21.74 -3.72 3.05
CA GLU A 190 -22.21 -4.53 4.19
C GLU A 190 -21.38 -5.80 4.41
N TYR A 191 -20.94 -6.46 3.33
CA TYR A 191 -20.13 -7.67 3.40
C TYR A 191 -18.65 -7.40 3.06
N THR A 192 -18.02 -6.52 3.84
CA THR A 192 -16.59 -6.22 3.74
C THR A 192 -15.78 -7.05 4.73
N VAL A 193 -14.72 -7.71 4.24
CA VAL A 193 -13.79 -8.50 5.06
C VAL A 193 -12.42 -7.82 5.10
N TYR A 194 -11.83 -7.74 6.30
CA TYR A 194 -10.47 -7.23 6.51
C TYR A 194 -9.50 -8.39 6.74
N ILE A 195 -8.38 -8.36 6.04
CA ILE A 195 -7.24 -9.26 6.24
C ILE A 195 -6.05 -8.41 6.69
N PHE A 196 -5.58 -8.63 7.92
CA PHE A 196 -4.46 -7.91 8.51
C PHE A 196 -3.17 -8.76 8.37
N ASP A 197 -2.28 -8.34 7.48
CA ASP A 197 -0.96 -8.95 7.25
C ASP A 197 0.11 -8.27 8.12
N GLU A 198 1.04 -9.03 8.68
CA GLU A 198 1.97 -8.54 9.72
C GLU A 198 1.24 -7.84 10.88
N VAL A 199 0.17 -8.49 11.38
CA VAL A 199 -0.73 -7.94 12.42
C VAL A 199 -0.01 -7.54 13.72
N GLN A 200 1.17 -8.11 14.00
CA GLN A 200 1.99 -7.72 15.14
C GLN A 200 2.49 -6.27 15.07
N GLU A 201 2.57 -5.67 13.86
CA GLU A 201 2.94 -4.26 13.68
C GLU A 201 1.75 -3.30 13.81
N LEU A 202 0.53 -3.83 13.89
CA LEU A 202 -0.69 -3.03 13.95
C LEU A 202 -0.71 -2.06 15.15
N PRO A 203 -0.31 -2.47 16.38
CA PRO A 203 -0.25 -1.54 17.52
C PRO A 203 0.74 -0.39 17.29
N ASN A 204 1.94 -0.68 16.77
CA ASN A 204 2.96 0.33 16.47
C ASN A 204 2.44 1.34 15.44
N MET A 205 1.78 0.85 14.38
CA MET A 205 1.21 1.73 13.35
C MET A 205 0.05 2.57 13.86
N ALA A 206 -0.78 2.03 14.76
CA ALA A 206 -1.86 2.78 15.39
C ALA A 206 -1.30 3.90 16.26
N GLU A 207 -0.29 3.61 17.07
CA GLU A 207 0.40 4.59 17.91
C GLU A 207 1.04 5.71 17.07
N LEU A 208 1.79 5.36 16.02
CA LEU A 208 2.40 6.34 15.13
C LEU A 208 1.37 7.24 14.41
N THR A 209 0.21 6.68 14.04
CA THR A 209 -0.84 7.46 13.35
C THR A 209 -1.55 8.42 14.31
N LEU A 210 -1.66 8.05 15.59
CA LEU A 210 -2.37 8.82 16.62
C LEU A 210 -1.47 9.81 17.37
N ASN A 211 -0.17 9.57 17.40
CA ASN A 211 0.76 10.42 18.12
C ASN A 211 0.99 11.74 17.36
N SER A 212 0.60 12.84 18.03
CA SER A 212 0.95 14.20 17.64
C SER A 212 2.04 14.72 18.56
N SER A 213 3.21 15.01 18.00
CA SER A 213 4.31 15.67 18.71
C SER A 213 4.31 17.15 18.33
N PHE A 214 4.09 18.04 19.31
CA PHE A 214 4.26 19.48 19.11
C PHE A 214 5.71 19.84 19.42
N SER A 215 6.47 20.28 18.42
CA SER A 215 7.75 20.94 18.69
C SER A 215 7.49 22.39 19.11
N LEU A 216 8.01 22.77 20.27
CA LEU A 216 8.25 24.18 20.56
C LEU A 216 9.40 24.61 19.64
N TYR A 217 9.27 25.77 18.99
CA TYR A 217 10.19 26.41 18.04
C TYR A 217 9.96 26.12 16.54
N GLY A 218 9.31 27.09 15.89
CA GLY A 218 9.57 27.52 14.51
C GLY A 218 10.22 28.89 14.53
#